data_AF-A0A0N4ZER9-F1
#
_entry.id   AF-A0A0N4ZER9-F1
#
_cell.length_a   1.000
_cell.length_b   1.000
_cell.length_c   1.000
_cell.angle_alpha   90.00
_cell.angle_beta   90.00
_cell.angle_gamma   90.00
#
_symmetry.space_group_name_H-M   'P 1'
#
loop_
_entity.id
_entity.type
_entity.pdbx_description
1 polymer ?
#
loop_
_entity_poly.entity_id
_entity_poly.type
_entity_poly.pdbx_seq_one_letter_code
_entity_poly.pdbx_strand_id
1 'polypeptide(L)'
;MLSGRHSKWHKSFLSSFTQPQMSSKFAQKLRLILPHILLCTATLTYICVGAELFYLIEAPYELEHRKFHLDNIKEIQEKIKVFDIHKYGNETAEALIDQLIYTSMEAFDEGITLEDFNIQTNLTNKWTFSTAVFFAVTVVTTIGYGNLVPISFFGRFFCIFYSFLGIPLTLITIADV
;
A
#
# COMPACT_ATOMS: atom_id res chain seq x y z
N MET A 1 65.60 -43.04 -34.44
CA MET A 1 64.56 -43.22 -33.40
C MET A 1 64.63 -42.08 -32.38
N LEU A 2 64.22 -40.86 -32.74
CA LEU A 2 64.15 -39.72 -31.80
C LEU A 2 63.02 -38.78 -32.24
N SER A 3 61.79 -39.08 -31.86
CA SER A 3 60.69 -38.11 -31.90
C SER A 3 59.58 -38.58 -30.96
N GLY A 4 59.60 -38.09 -29.72
CA GLY A 4 58.58 -38.50 -28.74
C GLY A 4 58.64 -37.79 -27.38
N ARG A 5 59.42 -36.71 -27.24
CA ARG A 5 59.61 -36.06 -25.92
C ARG A 5 59.11 -34.61 -25.84
N HIS A 6 58.60 -34.03 -26.92
CA HIS A 6 58.14 -32.63 -26.94
C HIS A 6 56.62 -32.42 -26.72
N SER A 7 55.78 -33.46 -26.76
CA SER A 7 54.31 -33.28 -26.65
C SER A 7 53.73 -33.40 -25.23
N LYS A 8 54.56 -33.70 -24.21
CA LYS A 8 54.08 -33.91 -22.83
C LYS A 8 53.87 -32.60 -22.07
N TRP A 9 54.69 -31.59 -22.31
CA TRP A 9 54.62 -30.30 -21.58
C TRP A 9 53.38 -29.49 -21.94
N HIS A 10 52.96 -29.53 -23.19
CA HIS A 10 51.77 -28.80 -23.66
C HIS A 10 50.47 -29.36 -23.06
N LYS A 11 50.41 -30.67 -22.81
CA LYS A 11 49.26 -31.33 -22.17
C LYS A 11 49.21 -31.08 -20.67
N SER A 12 50.37 -30.99 -20.00
CA SER A 12 50.47 -30.71 -18.56
C SER A 12 50.16 -29.25 -18.20
N PHE A 13 50.39 -28.31 -19.11
CA PHE A 13 50.10 -26.89 -18.89
C PHE A 13 48.62 -26.53 -19.11
N LEU A 14 47.89 -27.34 -19.89
CA LEU A 14 46.45 -27.16 -20.11
C LEU A 14 45.60 -27.78 -18.99
N SER A 15 46.14 -28.75 -18.24
CA SER A 15 45.44 -29.33 -17.08
C SER A 15 45.46 -28.44 -15.83
N SER A 16 46.34 -27.43 -15.77
CA SER A 16 46.37 -26.46 -14.66
C SER A 16 45.33 -25.35 -14.78
N PHE A 17 44.60 -25.29 -15.90
CA PHE A 17 43.47 -24.37 -16.13
C PHE A 17 42.11 -25.07 -16.00
N THR A 18 41.99 -26.08 -15.13
CA THR A 18 40.68 -26.57 -14.70
C THR A 18 39.95 -25.45 -13.97
N GLN A 19 38.85 -24.97 -14.57
CA GLN A 19 37.86 -24.11 -13.91
C GLN A 19 37.53 -24.66 -12.51
N PRO A 20 37.27 -23.80 -11.52
CA PRO A 20 36.90 -24.25 -10.19
C PRO A 20 35.64 -25.10 -10.30
N GLN A 21 35.76 -26.40 -10.03
CA GLN A 21 34.66 -27.35 -9.92
C GLN A 21 33.86 -27.00 -8.67
N MET A 22 33.06 -25.94 -8.73
CA MET A 22 32.02 -25.68 -7.74
C MET A 22 31.06 -26.88 -7.76
N SER A 23 30.85 -27.49 -6.59
CA SER A 23 29.95 -28.64 -6.36
C SER A 23 28.70 -28.60 -7.24
N SER A 24 28.65 -29.49 -8.24
CA SER A 24 27.65 -29.48 -9.32
C SER A 24 26.21 -29.59 -8.81
N LYS A 25 26.00 -30.29 -7.69
CA LYS A 25 24.69 -30.43 -7.03
C LYS A 25 24.22 -29.14 -6.36
N PHE A 26 25.15 -28.38 -5.78
CA PHE A 26 24.83 -27.10 -5.14
C PHE A 26 24.52 -26.02 -6.17
N ALA A 27 25.33 -25.90 -7.22
CA ALA A 27 25.08 -24.97 -8.31
C ALA A 27 23.78 -25.28 -9.09
N GLN A 28 23.44 -26.57 -9.26
CA GLN A 28 22.16 -26.99 -9.85
C GLN A 28 20.95 -26.67 -8.96
N LYS A 29 21.02 -26.97 -7.65
CA LYS A 29 19.97 -26.57 -6.70
C LYS A 29 19.79 -25.05 -6.66
N LEU A 30 20.89 -24.31 -6.67
CA LEU A 30 20.85 -22.84 -6.69
C LEU A 30 20.16 -22.34 -7.96
N ARG A 31 20.50 -22.86 -9.15
CA ARG A 31 19.85 -22.47 -10.41
C ARG A 31 18.34 -22.75 -10.45
N LEU A 32 17.88 -23.78 -9.75
CA LEU A 32 16.46 -24.12 -9.64
C LEU A 32 15.71 -23.19 -8.68
N ILE A 33 16.31 -22.84 -7.54
CA ILE A 33 15.65 -22.07 -6.47
C ILE A 33 15.75 -20.54 -6.71
N LEU A 34 16.77 -20.10 -7.43
CA LEU A 34 17.04 -18.69 -7.69
C LEU A 34 15.90 -17.92 -8.39
N PRO A 35 15.22 -18.44 -9.44
CA PRO A 35 14.07 -17.74 -10.03
C PRO A 35 12.91 -17.58 -9.04
N HIS A 36 12.60 -18.60 -8.24
CA HIS A 36 11.55 -18.54 -7.22
C HIS A 36 11.83 -17.46 -6.16
N ILE A 37 13.05 -17.43 -5.62
CA ILE A 37 13.45 -16.39 -4.65
C ILE A 37 13.41 -15.00 -5.30
N LEU A 38 13.89 -14.89 -6.54
CA LEU A 38 13.89 -13.62 -7.26
C LEU A 38 12.47 -13.08 -7.49
N LEU A 39 11.53 -13.94 -7.86
CA LEU A 39 10.15 -13.56 -8.10
C LEU A 39 9.44 -13.17 -6.80
N CYS A 40 9.59 -13.96 -5.73
CA CYS A 40 9.07 -13.62 -4.41
C CYS A 40 9.63 -12.28 -3.88
N THR A 41 10.94 -12.06 -4.02
CA THR A 41 11.58 -10.80 -3.59
C THR A 41 11.16 -9.61 -4.44
N ALA A 42 10.98 -9.80 -5.76
CA ALA A 42 10.46 -8.77 -6.64
C ALA A 42 9.03 -8.37 -6.24
N THR A 43 8.16 -9.33 -5.95
CA THR A 43 6.77 -9.08 -5.53
C THR A 43 6.70 -8.39 -4.17
N LEU A 44 7.51 -8.81 -3.19
CA LEU A 44 7.59 -8.11 -1.90
C LEU A 44 8.09 -6.67 -2.05
N THR A 45 9.11 -6.45 -2.88
CA THR A 45 9.63 -5.11 -3.16
C THR A 45 8.57 -4.25 -3.84
N TYR A 46 7.84 -4.81 -4.81
CA TYR A 46 6.74 -4.14 -5.50
C TYR A 46 5.65 -3.68 -4.53
N ILE A 47 5.25 -4.54 -3.59
CA ILE A 47 4.27 -4.21 -2.55
C ILE A 47 4.78 -3.09 -1.64
N CYS A 48 6.03 -3.18 -1.16
CA CYS A 48 6.60 -2.14 -0.29
C CYS A 48 6.69 -0.79 -0.98
N VAL A 49 7.13 -0.75 -2.25
CA VAL A 49 7.19 0.49 -3.03
C VAL A 49 5.79 1.04 -3.30
N GLY A 50 4.83 0.20 -3.66
CA GLY A 50 3.44 0.60 -3.84
C GLY A 50 2.86 1.19 -2.56
N ALA A 51 3.06 0.52 -1.42
CA ALA A 51 2.61 0.96 -0.11
C ALA A 51 3.19 2.33 0.28
N GLU A 52 4.49 2.53 0.08
CA GLU A 52 5.13 3.82 0.34
C GLU A 52 4.52 4.93 -0.53
N LEU A 53 4.31 4.67 -1.83
CA LEU A 53 3.68 5.64 -2.73
C LEU A 53 2.24 5.96 -2.34
N PHE A 54 1.42 4.95 -2.02
CA PHE A 54 0.06 5.17 -1.54
C PHE A 54 0.04 5.99 -0.26
N TYR A 55 0.89 5.66 0.71
CA TYR A 55 1.04 6.42 1.94
C TYR A 55 1.40 7.89 1.66
N LEU A 56 2.40 8.15 0.82
CA LEU A 56 2.84 9.51 0.51
C LEU A 56 1.77 10.35 -0.22
N ILE A 57 1.00 9.72 -1.11
CA ILE A 57 -0.02 10.40 -1.90
C ILE A 57 -1.29 10.64 -1.07
N GLU A 58 -1.77 9.62 -0.36
CA GLU A 58 -3.10 9.64 0.26
C GLU A 58 -3.10 10.13 1.70
N ALA A 59 -2.03 9.92 2.48
CA ALA A 59 -1.98 10.39 3.87
C ALA A 59 -2.25 11.89 4.04
N PRO A 60 -1.61 12.81 3.28
CA PRO A 60 -1.88 14.24 3.43
C PRO A 60 -3.30 14.61 3.01
N TYR A 61 -3.79 13.98 1.94
CA TYR A 61 -5.13 14.26 1.38
C TYR A 61 -6.24 13.77 2.31
N GLU A 62 -6.09 12.57 2.87
CA GLU A 62 -7.01 12.01 3.86
C GLU A 62 -7.09 12.90 5.11
N LEU A 63 -5.94 13.37 5.60
CA LEU A 63 -5.91 14.20 6.81
C LEU A 63 -6.62 15.54 6.60
N GLU A 64 -6.36 16.20 5.46
CA GLU A 64 -7.01 17.47 5.11
C GLU A 64 -8.52 17.31 4.93
N HIS A 65 -8.93 16.28 4.18
CA HIS A 65 -10.34 15.95 3.94
C HIS A 65 -11.08 15.67 5.25
N ARG A 66 -10.51 14.83 6.12
CA ARG A 66 -11.11 14.51 7.43
C ARG A 66 -11.20 15.74 8.32
N LYS A 67 -10.18 16.58 8.33
CA LYS A 67 -10.17 17.81 9.13
C LYS A 67 -11.29 18.76 8.70
N PHE A 68 -11.50 18.92 7.38
CA PHE A 68 -12.58 19.76 6.85
C PHE A 68 -13.97 19.33 7.36
N HIS A 69 -14.31 18.05 7.25
CA HIS A 69 -15.61 17.54 7.72
C HIS A 69 -15.77 17.66 9.24
N LEU A 70 -14.71 17.38 10.01
CA LEU A 70 -14.76 17.52 11.47
C LEU A 70 -14.91 18.98 11.90
N ASP A 71 -14.25 19.92 11.23
CA ASP A 71 -14.36 21.34 11.55
C ASP A 71 -15.78 21.87 11.23
N ASN A 72 -16.39 21.43 10.13
CA ASN A 72 -17.79 21.76 9.79
C ASN A 72 -18.77 21.27 10.87
N ILE A 73 -18.60 20.04 11.35
CA ILE A 73 -19.49 19.47 12.38
C ILE A 73 -19.26 20.16 13.73
N LYS A 74 -18.01 20.45 14.09
CA LYS A 74 -17.69 21.21 15.30
C LYS A 74 -18.33 22.61 15.28
N GLU A 75 -18.33 23.29 14.13
CA GLU A 75 -18.97 24.60 14.00
C GLU A 75 -20.48 24.53 14.31
N ILE A 76 -21.17 23.51 13.79
CA ILE A 76 -22.60 23.30 14.06
C ILE A 76 -22.83 22.94 15.53
N GLN A 77 -21.98 22.08 16.10
CA GLN A 77 -22.06 21.72 17.52
C GLN A 77 -21.89 22.94 18.43
N GLU A 78 -20.97 23.84 18.12
CA GLU A 78 -20.80 25.09 18.88
C GLU A 78 -22.04 26.00 18.75
N LYS A 79 -22.63 26.11 17.56
CA LYS A 79 -23.91 26.83 17.35
C LYS A 79 -25.03 26.24 18.20
N ILE A 80 -25.12 24.91 18.32
CA ILE A 80 -26.12 24.22 19.15
C ILE A 80 -25.87 24.46 20.64
N LYS A 81 -24.62 24.43 21.11
CA LYS A 81 -24.28 24.65 22.53
C LYS A 81 -24.70 26.03 23.05
N VAL A 82 -24.62 27.06 22.20
CA VAL A 82 -25.00 28.44 22.54
C VAL A 82 -26.43 28.79 22.13
N PHE A 83 -27.17 27.83 21.56
CA PHE A 83 -28.53 28.04 21.08
C PHE A 83 -29.50 28.19 22.24
N ASP A 84 -30.31 29.25 22.20
CA ASP A 84 -31.38 29.51 23.16
C ASP A 84 -32.74 29.49 22.44
N ILE A 85 -33.53 28.45 22.70
CA ILE A 85 -34.83 28.23 22.06
C ILE A 85 -35.83 29.36 22.36
N HIS A 86 -35.72 30.01 23.53
CA HIS A 86 -36.61 31.11 23.90
C HIS A 86 -36.30 32.38 23.11
N LYS A 87 -35.06 32.53 22.62
CA LYS A 87 -34.61 33.67 21.82
C LYS A 87 -34.86 33.49 20.31
N TYR A 88 -34.67 32.28 19.79
CA TYR A 88 -34.66 32.01 18.35
C TYR A 88 -35.83 31.15 17.85
N GLY A 89 -36.64 30.59 18.75
CA GLY A 89 -37.84 29.81 18.43
C GLY A 89 -37.57 28.41 17.86
N ASN A 90 -38.65 27.65 17.66
CA ASN A 90 -38.58 26.26 17.24
C ASN A 90 -38.13 26.09 15.78
N GLU A 91 -38.54 26.99 14.86
CA GLU A 91 -38.17 26.89 13.44
C GLU A 91 -36.63 26.94 13.24
N THR A 92 -35.94 27.79 14.00
CA THR A 92 -34.47 27.86 13.97
C THR A 92 -33.83 26.61 14.58
N ALA A 93 -34.46 26.02 15.61
CA ALA A 93 -33.99 24.79 16.22
C ALA A 93 -34.10 23.61 15.24
N GLU A 94 -35.22 23.50 14.53
CA GLU A 94 -35.45 22.48 13.50
C GLU A 94 -34.42 22.62 12.35
N ALA A 95 -34.19 23.83 11.85
CA ALA A 95 -33.19 24.08 10.80
C ALA A 95 -31.75 23.68 11.23
N LEU A 96 -31.38 23.93 12.49
CA LEU A 96 -30.07 23.51 13.03
C LEU A 96 -29.94 21.99 13.15
N ILE A 97 -31.03 21.31 13.56
CA ILE A 97 -31.06 19.85 13.64
C ILE A 97 -30.94 19.25 12.23
N ASP A 98 -31.68 19.76 11.26
CA ASP A 98 -31.62 19.30 9.87
C ASP A 98 -30.22 19.51 9.28
N GLN A 99 -29.61 20.66 9.55
CA GLN A 99 -28.24 20.94 9.12
C GLN A 99 -27.24 19.97 9.76
N LEU A 100 -27.38 19.68 11.07
CA LEU A 100 -26.52 18.71 11.74
C LEU A 100 -26.68 17.31 11.14
N ILE A 101 -27.91 16.86 10.89
CA ILE A 101 -28.19 15.56 10.29
C ILE A 101 -27.53 15.48 8.92
N TYR A 102 -27.75 16.48 8.06
CA TYR A 102 -27.19 16.52 6.72
C TYR A 102 -25.65 16.46 6.74
N THR A 103 -24.99 17.35 7.49
CA THR A 103 -23.52 17.39 7.57
C THR A 103 -22.94 16.12 8.20
N SER A 104 -23.63 15.52 9.17
CA SER A 104 -23.18 14.27 9.79
C SER A 104 -23.31 13.08 8.84
N MET A 105 -24.38 13.02 8.04
CA MET A 105 -24.56 11.98 7.02
C MET A 105 -23.52 12.12 5.91
N GLU A 106 -23.29 13.34 5.41
CA GLU A 106 -22.26 13.62 4.41
C GLU A 106 -20.87 13.20 4.90
N ALA A 107 -20.51 13.52 6.14
CA ALA A 107 -19.25 13.07 6.73
C ALA A 107 -19.18 11.53 6.85
N PHE A 108 -20.29 10.86 7.17
CA PHE A 108 -20.33 9.40 7.25
C PHE A 108 -20.11 8.73 5.90
N ASP A 109 -20.71 9.26 4.83
CA ASP A 109 -20.52 8.78 3.46
C ASP A 109 -19.06 8.94 3.00
N GLU A 110 -18.38 9.98 3.49
CA GLU A 110 -16.94 10.22 3.29
C GLU A 110 -16.04 9.38 4.23
N GLY A 111 -16.63 8.49 5.03
CA GLY A 111 -15.93 7.54 5.88
C GLY A 111 -15.44 8.11 7.22
N ILE A 112 -15.96 9.26 7.66
CA ILE A 112 -15.74 9.78 9.03
C ILE A 112 -16.53 8.92 10.03
N THR A 113 -15.84 8.40 11.04
CA THR A 113 -16.47 7.51 12.03
C THR A 113 -16.78 8.24 13.34
N LEU A 114 -17.58 7.63 14.21
CA LEU A 114 -17.87 8.16 15.55
C LEU A 114 -16.61 8.37 16.42
N GLU A 115 -15.57 7.57 16.19
CA GLU A 115 -14.28 7.70 16.87
C GLU A 115 -13.56 9.00 16.51
N ASP A 116 -13.72 9.47 15.27
CA ASP A 116 -13.12 10.71 14.76
C ASP A 116 -13.70 11.95 15.48
N PHE A 117 -14.94 11.87 15.99
CA PHE A 117 -15.57 12.94 16.76
C PHE A 117 -15.10 13.01 18.21
N ASN A 118 -14.79 11.85 18.81
CA ASN A 118 -14.47 11.75 20.23
C ASN A 118 -13.01 12.13 20.54
N ILE A 119 -12.10 11.92 19.58
CA ILE A 119 -10.68 12.22 19.76
C ILE A 119 -10.43 13.69 19.43
N GLN A 120 -10.68 14.57 20.41
CA GLN A 120 -10.53 16.03 20.26
C GLN A 120 -9.10 16.53 19.98
N THR A 121 -8.06 15.69 19.93
CA THR A 121 -6.66 16.19 19.89
C THR A 121 -5.69 15.46 18.98
N ASN A 122 -5.99 14.26 18.47
CA ASN A 122 -5.10 13.53 17.56
C ASN A 122 -5.90 12.76 16.52
N LEU A 123 -6.10 13.35 15.35
CA LEU A 123 -6.53 12.63 14.16
C LEU A 123 -5.53 11.50 13.89
N THR A 124 -5.92 10.27 14.21
CA THR A 124 -5.13 9.08 13.85
C THR A 124 -5.21 8.90 12.34
N ASN A 125 -4.07 9.03 11.67
CA ASN A 125 -3.96 8.86 10.23
C ASN A 125 -4.34 7.42 9.84
N LYS A 126 -5.34 7.22 8.96
CA LYS A 126 -5.72 5.85 8.53
C LYS A 126 -4.68 5.31 7.55
N TRP A 127 -4.09 6.17 6.74
CA TRP A 127 -2.89 5.86 5.96
C TRP A 127 -1.65 5.87 6.87
N THR A 128 -1.24 4.68 7.29
CA THR A 128 0.06 4.40 7.88
C THR A 128 0.81 3.46 6.95
N PHE A 129 2.13 3.32 7.09
CA PHE A 129 2.88 2.36 6.27
C PHE A 129 2.29 0.94 6.38
N SER A 130 1.92 0.49 7.58
CA SER A 130 1.35 -0.84 7.78
C SER A 130 0.00 -1.02 7.08
N THR A 131 -0.89 -0.04 7.18
CA THR A 131 -2.20 -0.10 6.53
C THR A 131 -2.09 0.09 5.02
N ALA A 132 -1.09 0.84 4.54
CA ALA A 132 -0.76 0.97 3.12
C ALA A 132 -0.21 -0.33 2.53
N VAL A 133 0.64 -1.07 3.26
CA VAL A 133 1.09 -2.41 2.85
C VAL A 133 -0.10 -3.36 2.77
N PHE A 134 -0.96 -3.36 3.79
CA PHE A 134 -2.17 -4.18 3.78
C PHE A 134 -3.08 -3.85 2.59
N PHE A 135 -3.30 -2.56 2.32
CA PHE A 135 -4.03 -2.12 1.13
C PHE A 135 -3.36 -2.61 -0.16
N ALA A 136 -2.06 -2.37 -0.34
CA ALA A 136 -1.30 -2.77 -1.53
C ALA A 136 -1.39 -4.29 -1.78
N VAL A 137 -1.32 -5.12 -0.72
CA VAL A 137 -1.53 -6.56 -0.79
C VAL A 137 -2.94 -6.89 -1.26
N THR A 138 -3.97 -6.31 -0.63
CA THR A 138 -5.38 -6.59 -0.98
C THR A 138 -5.74 -6.17 -2.40
N VAL A 139 -5.09 -5.14 -2.95
CA VAL A 139 -5.24 -4.72 -4.35
C VAL A 139 -4.65 -5.76 -5.31
N VAL A 140 -3.38 -6.14 -5.13
CA VAL A 140 -2.73 -7.08 -6.06
C VAL A 140 -3.26 -8.51 -5.97
N THR A 141 -3.79 -8.89 -4.79
CA THR A 141 -4.49 -10.16 -4.57
C THR A 141 -5.97 -10.11 -4.96
N THR A 142 -6.47 -8.95 -5.38
CA THR A 142 -7.87 -8.73 -5.79
C THR A 142 -8.91 -9.01 -4.69
N ILE A 143 -8.51 -8.98 -3.42
CA ILE A 143 -9.42 -9.14 -2.28
C ILE A 143 -10.28 -7.89 -2.10
N GLY A 144 -9.64 -6.72 -2.05
CA GLY A 144 -10.31 -5.42 -2.01
C GLY A 144 -11.37 -5.23 -0.90
N TYR A 145 -10.97 -5.24 0.37
CA TYR A 145 -11.90 -5.05 1.50
C TYR A 145 -12.67 -3.72 1.49
N GLY A 146 -12.12 -2.67 0.89
CA GLY A 146 -12.78 -1.36 0.78
C GLY A 146 -12.81 -0.53 2.07
N ASN A 147 -12.17 -1.00 3.15
CA ASN A 147 -12.07 -0.27 4.42
C ASN A 147 -11.04 0.88 4.40
N LEU A 148 -10.06 0.80 3.50
CA LEU A 148 -9.10 1.87 3.20
C LEU A 148 -9.01 1.97 1.67
N VAL A 149 -9.30 3.14 1.12
CA VAL A 149 -9.32 3.37 -0.33
C VAL A 149 -8.72 4.74 -0.66
N PRO A 150 -8.07 4.90 -1.83
CA PRO A 150 -7.58 6.19 -2.26
C PRO A 150 -8.75 7.13 -2.55
N ILE A 151 -8.75 8.27 -1.89
CA ILE A 151 -9.74 9.33 -2.08
C ILE A 151 -9.26 10.35 -3.11
N SER A 152 -7.94 10.55 -3.23
CA SER A 152 -7.38 11.52 -4.15
C SER A 152 -7.52 11.06 -5.61
N PHE A 153 -7.72 12.00 -6.52
CA PHE A 153 -7.79 11.70 -7.96
C PHE A 153 -6.51 11.00 -8.44
N PHE A 154 -5.34 11.48 -7.99
CA PHE A 154 -4.05 10.94 -8.39
C PHE A 154 -3.81 9.54 -7.82
N GLY A 155 -4.15 9.29 -6.55
CA GLY A 155 -3.99 7.96 -5.95
C GLY A 155 -4.96 6.93 -6.52
N ARG A 156 -6.17 7.33 -6.93
CA ARG A 156 -7.08 6.47 -7.70
C ARG A 156 -6.48 6.09 -9.05
N PHE A 157 -5.93 7.06 -9.78
CA PHE A 157 -5.26 6.80 -11.06
C PHE A 157 -4.05 5.88 -10.85
N PHE A 158 -3.18 6.19 -9.88
CA PHE A 158 -2.04 5.35 -9.52
C PHE A 158 -2.47 3.91 -9.16
N CYS A 159 -3.56 3.74 -8.40
CA CYS A 159 -4.10 2.43 -8.03
C CYS A 159 -4.44 1.58 -9.27
N ILE A 160 -5.01 2.20 -10.31
CA ILE A 160 -5.34 1.51 -11.57
C ILE A 160 -4.07 0.96 -12.22
N PHE A 161 -3.03 1.79 -12.43
CA PHE A 161 -1.77 1.33 -13.03
C PHE A 161 -1.04 0.31 -12.16
N TYR A 162 -1.03 0.55 -10.84
CA TYR A 162 -0.45 -0.37 -9.87
C TYR A 162 -1.14 -1.74 -9.91
N SER A 163 -2.45 -1.79 -10.10
CA SER A 163 -3.21 -3.04 -10.24
C SER A 163 -2.87 -3.76 -11.55
N PHE A 164 -2.78 -3.02 -12.67
CA PHE A 164 -2.46 -3.59 -13.98
C PHE A 164 -1.12 -4.34 -14.01
N LEU A 165 -0.11 -3.85 -13.30
CA LEU A 165 1.21 -4.51 -13.22
C LEU A 165 1.28 -5.52 -12.05
N GLY A 166 0.65 -5.19 -10.93
CA GLY A 166 0.75 -5.98 -9.70
C GLY A 166 -0.03 -7.28 -9.73
N ILE A 167 -1.22 -7.31 -10.35
CA ILE A 167 -2.05 -8.52 -10.43
C ILE A 167 -1.34 -9.61 -11.25
N PRO A 168 -0.86 -9.36 -12.49
CA PRO A 168 -0.12 -10.36 -13.26
C PRO A 168 1.15 -10.84 -12.53
N LEU A 169 1.91 -9.92 -11.93
CA LEU A 169 3.12 -10.27 -11.17
C LEU A 169 2.79 -11.21 -10.00
N THR A 170 1.73 -10.91 -9.25
CA THR A 170 1.27 -11.72 -8.12
C THR A 170 0.77 -13.09 -8.59
N LEU A 171 0.03 -13.16 -9.70
CA LEU A 171 -0.42 -14.42 -10.29
C LEU A 171 0.75 -15.31 -10.73
N ILE A 172 1.78 -14.74 -11.38
CA ILE A 172 2.98 -15.50 -11.76
C ILE A 172 3.71 -15.99 -10.51
N THR A 173 3.82 -15.15 -9.47
CA THR A 173 4.45 -15.54 -8.20
C THR A 173 3.72 -16.69 -7.52
N ILE A 174 2.38 -16.64 -7.47
CA ILE A 174 1.57 -17.70 -6.87
C ILE A 174 1.63 -18.98 -7.71
N ALA A 175 1.67 -18.88 -9.04
CA ALA A 175 1.77 -20.05 -9.92
C ALA A 175 3.15 -20.73 -9.89
N ASP A 176 4.18 -19.98 -9.51
CA ASP A 176 5.58 -20.42 -9.43
C ASP A 176 5.94 -21.02 -8.04
N VAL A 177 5.20 -20.64 -6.99
CA VAL A 177 5.31 -21.18 -5.62
C VAL A 177 4.57 -22.50 -5.47
#